data_AF-A0A6A5WEC7-F1
#
_entry.id   AF-A0A6A5WEC7-F1
#
_cell.length_a   1.000
_cell.length_b   1.000
_cell.length_c   1.000
_cell.angle_alpha   90.00
_cell.angle_beta   90.00
_cell.angle_gamma   90.00
#
_symmetry.space_group_name_H-M   'P 1'
#
loop_
_entity.id
_entity.type
_entity.pdbx_description
1 polymer ?
#
loop_
_entity_poly.entity_id
_entity_poly.type
_entity_poly.pdbx_seq_one_letter_code
_entity_poly.pdbx_strand_id
1 'polypeptide(L)'
;DWRKIERLLHQVVTDIYDKRSRQLSQTIHSISVRNILLENENNRLKEALVNEKKKRQRGKPLLLKAPTQYDGGAIFWSPQKVQEARDQQSKKDAEEEALQHQKDLDKIERAQKKAKKARMLEERQRTQAIAKEIKLQKQAEKQLQKATQKTPSSRKNSSKNKGKSKIITIESSTDEEEVDKGSDEEISLMEMGAATPARSRRNRNIRLPTRYR
;
A
#
# COMPACT_ATOMS: atom_id res chain seq x y z
N ASP A 1 -37.15 -7.26 17.10
CA ASP A 1 -38.43 -7.92 16.77
C ASP A 1 -39.29 -6.98 15.94
N TRP A 2 -39.34 -7.20 14.63
CA TRP A 2 -40.00 -6.28 13.68
C TRP A 2 -41.50 -6.15 13.92
N ARG A 3 -42.16 -7.17 14.49
CA ARG A 3 -43.60 -7.13 14.83
C ARG A 3 -43.91 -6.04 15.85
N LYS A 4 -42.99 -5.75 16.76
CA LYS A 4 -43.13 -4.66 17.74
C LYS A 4 -43.00 -3.29 17.06
N ILE A 5 -42.05 -3.17 16.13
CA ILE A 5 -41.82 -1.94 15.36
C ILE A 5 -43.02 -1.66 14.45
N GLU A 6 -43.58 -2.69 13.82
CA GLU A 6 -44.76 -2.59 12.97
C GLU A 6 -46.01 -2.16 13.76
N ARG A 7 -46.24 -2.72 14.96
CA ARG A 7 -47.32 -2.25 15.84
C ARG A 7 -47.19 -0.77 16.20
N LEU A 8 -45.97 -0.31 16.52
CA LEU A 8 -45.71 1.10 16.80
C LEU A 8 -45.95 1.96 15.57
N LEU A 9 -45.57 1.48 14.37
CA LEU A 9 -45.83 2.17 13.12
C LEU A 9 -47.33 2.33 12.87
N HIS A 10 -48.13 1.27 13.08
CA HIS A 10 -49.59 1.34 12.96
C HIS A 10 -50.25 2.26 13.99
N GLN A 11 -49.62 2.49 15.15
CA GLN A 11 -50.12 3.42 16.16
C GLN A 11 -49.80 4.89 15.83
N VAL A 12 -48.68 5.14 15.16
CA VAL A 12 -48.21 6.49 14.81
C VAL A 12 -48.76 6.96 13.47
N VAL A 13 -48.96 6.04 12.52
CA VAL A 13 -49.45 6.38 11.19
C VAL A 13 -50.97 6.48 11.17
N THR A 14 -51.49 7.61 10.69
CA THR A 14 -52.93 7.90 10.60
C THR A 14 -53.65 7.07 9.52
N ASP A 15 -53.01 6.85 8.37
CA ASP A 15 -53.54 5.99 7.30
C ASP A 15 -52.56 4.83 6.98
N ILE A 16 -52.98 3.63 7.38
CA ILE A 16 -52.22 2.39 7.20
C ILE A 16 -52.19 1.95 5.73
N TYR A 17 -53.19 2.36 4.94
CA TYR A 17 -53.32 1.98 3.54
C TYR A 17 -52.56 2.92 2.60
N ASP A 18 -52.06 4.05 3.10
CA ASP A 18 -51.22 4.96 2.32
C ASP A 18 -50.00 4.20 1.75
N LYS A 19 -49.70 4.50 0.48
CA LYS A 19 -48.63 3.86 -0.28
C LYS A 19 -47.28 4.04 0.42
N ARG A 20 -47.04 5.23 1.01
CA ARG A 20 -45.79 5.52 1.73
C ARG A 20 -45.68 4.72 3.02
N SER A 21 -46.79 4.56 3.76
CA SER A 21 -46.86 3.74 4.97
C SER A 21 -46.54 2.27 4.68
N ARG A 22 -47.15 1.71 3.63
CA ARG A 22 -46.87 0.33 3.17
C ARG A 22 -45.41 0.15 2.75
N GLN A 23 -44.86 1.10 2.00
CA GLN A 23 -43.44 1.08 1.64
C GLN A 23 -42.55 1.10 2.87
N LEU A 24 -42.87 1.93 3.86
CA LEU A 24 -42.11 1.99 5.11
C LEU A 24 -42.16 0.67 5.88
N SER A 25 -43.34 0.07 6.06
CA SER A 25 -43.47 -1.25 6.71
C SER A 25 -42.66 -2.33 5.98
N GLN A 26 -42.74 -2.39 4.65
CA GLN A 26 -41.95 -3.32 3.84
C GLN A 26 -40.44 -3.11 4.01
N THR A 27 -39.97 -1.85 4.04
CA THR A 27 -38.54 -1.56 4.25
C THR A 27 -38.09 -2.00 5.64
N ILE A 28 -38.88 -1.72 6.68
CA ILE A 28 -38.60 -2.15 8.06
C ILE A 28 -38.52 -3.67 8.14
N HIS A 29 -39.48 -4.38 7.53
CA HIS A 29 -39.46 -5.83 7.47
C HIS A 29 -38.19 -6.33 6.76
N SER A 30 -37.85 -5.77 5.59
CA SER A 30 -36.65 -6.15 4.84
C SER A 30 -35.35 -5.93 5.63
N ILE A 31 -35.26 -4.82 6.38
CA ILE A 31 -34.09 -4.50 7.20
C ILE A 31 -34.02 -5.45 8.38
N SER A 32 -35.14 -5.74 9.04
CA SER A 32 -35.14 -6.69 10.16
C SER A 32 -34.76 -8.10 9.74
N VAL A 33 -35.26 -8.58 8.60
CA VAL A 33 -34.89 -9.90 8.08
C VAL A 33 -33.40 -9.94 7.78
N ARG A 34 -32.87 -8.91 7.10
CA ARG A 34 -31.43 -8.79 6.85
C ARG A 34 -30.62 -8.77 8.14
N ASN A 35 -31.04 -8.04 9.16
CA ASN A 35 -30.35 -8.00 10.45
C ASN A 35 -30.32 -9.37 11.12
N ILE A 36 -31.44 -10.10 11.15
CA ILE A 36 -31.49 -11.46 11.72
C ILE A 36 -30.56 -12.41 10.96
N LEU A 37 -30.54 -12.34 9.62
CA LEU A 37 -29.63 -13.16 8.81
C LEU A 37 -28.17 -12.83 9.12
N LEU A 38 -27.83 -11.54 9.23
CA LEU A 38 -26.49 -11.09 9.58
C LEU A 38 -26.09 -11.50 11.00
N GLU A 39 -27.00 -11.45 11.97
CA GLU A 39 -26.75 -11.94 13.33
C GLU A 39 -26.45 -13.43 13.35
N ASN A 40 -27.25 -14.23 12.64
CA ASN A 40 -27.04 -15.67 12.51
C ASN A 40 -25.72 -15.99 11.80
N GLU A 41 -25.39 -15.29 10.73
CA GLU A 41 -24.12 -15.44 10.03
C GLU A 41 -22.94 -15.09 10.95
N ASN A 42 -23.00 -13.96 11.66
CA ASN A 42 -22.00 -13.59 12.65
C ASN A 42 -21.83 -14.67 13.73
N ASN A 43 -22.92 -15.25 14.22
CA ASN A 43 -22.86 -16.33 15.21
C ASN A 43 -22.18 -17.58 14.63
N ARG A 44 -22.54 -17.99 13.41
CA ARG A 44 -21.88 -19.12 12.72
C ARG A 44 -20.41 -18.86 12.46
N LEU A 45 -20.03 -17.65 12.09
CA LEU A 45 -18.64 -17.25 11.89
C LEU A 45 -17.85 -17.29 13.19
N LYS A 46 -18.44 -16.83 14.30
CA LYS A 46 -17.83 -16.95 15.65
C LYS A 46 -17.61 -18.41 16.03
N GLU A 47 -18.59 -19.27 15.83
CA GLU A 47 -18.49 -20.71 16.07
C GLU A 47 -17.41 -21.37 15.20
N ALA A 48 -17.42 -21.06 13.90
CA ALA A 48 -16.41 -21.56 12.96
C ALA A 48 -15.01 -21.14 13.38
N LEU A 49 -14.82 -19.88 13.80
CA LEU A 49 -13.55 -19.37 14.31
C LEU A 49 -13.11 -20.13 15.57
N VAL A 50 -14.01 -20.37 16.52
CA VAL A 50 -13.71 -21.16 17.74
C VAL A 50 -13.29 -22.59 17.38
N ASN A 51 -14.01 -23.24 16.46
CA ASN A 51 -13.71 -24.59 16.00
C ASN A 51 -12.36 -24.65 15.26
N GLU A 52 -12.06 -23.65 14.46
CA GLU A 52 -10.80 -23.49 13.76
C GLU A 52 -9.63 -23.33 14.75
N LYS A 53 -9.78 -22.46 15.75
CA LYS A 53 -8.82 -22.30 16.85
C LYS A 53 -8.58 -23.62 17.59
N LYS A 54 -9.65 -24.35 17.95
CA LYS A 54 -9.54 -25.67 18.59
C LYS A 54 -8.81 -26.67 17.70
N LYS A 55 -9.09 -26.68 16.39
CA LYS A 55 -8.41 -27.56 15.42
C LYS A 55 -6.92 -27.23 15.34
N ARG A 56 -6.54 -25.95 15.30
CA ARG A 56 -5.14 -25.50 15.33
C ARG A 56 -4.43 -25.88 16.63
N GLN A 57 -5.14 -25.90 17.75
CA GLN A 57 -4.59 -26.30 19.05
C GLN A 57 -4.39 -27.81 19.17
N ARG A 58 -5.30 -28.65 18.64
CA ARG A 58 -5.27 -30.13 18.80
C ARG A 58 -3.97 -30.80 18.32
N GLY A 59 -3.27 -30.21 17.36
CA GLY A 59 -2.00 -30.73 16.84
C GLY A 59 -0.74 -30.15 17.48
N LYS A 60 -0.86 -29.14 18.35
CA LYS A 60 0.29 -28.51 19.00
C LYS A 60 0.62 -29.28 20.29
N PRO A 61 1.81 -29.91 20.39
CA PRO A 61 2.22 -30.53 21.63
C PRO A 61 2.39 -29.47 22.72
N LEU A 62 2.02 -29.81 23.94
CA LEU A 62 2.24 -28.93 25.09
C LEU A 62 3.75 -28.81 25.35
N LEU A 63 4.24 -27.59 25.54
CA LEU A 63 5.67 -27.33 25.78
C LEU A 63 6.06 -27.68 27.23
N LEU A 64 6.10 -28.96 27.54
CA LEU A 64 6.58 -29.47 28.83
C LEU A 64 8.12 -29.48 28.83
N LYS A 65 8.73 -28.83 29.82
CA LYS A 65 10.19 -28.81 29.98
C LYS A 65 10.64 -30.05 30.74
N ALA A 66 11.50 -30.87 30.14
CA ALA A 66 12.06 -32.05 30.79
C ALA A 66 12.83 -31.67 32.08
N PRO A 67 12.88 -32.56 33.09
CA PRO A 67 13.74 -32.41 34.25
C PRO A 67 15.22 -32.31 33.86
N THR A 68 16.03 -31.67 34.70
CA THR A 68 17.47 -31.47 34.45
C THR A 68 18.26 -32.78 34.44
N GLN A 69 17.83 -33.79 35.20
CA GLN A 69 18.35 -35.15 35.17
C GLN A 69 17.27 -36.04 34.56
N TYR A 70 17.48 -36.45 33.30
CA TYR A 70 16.54 -37.29 32.56
C TYR A 70 17.23 -38.58 32.13
N ASP A 71 16.82 -39.70 32.76
CA ASP A 71 17.46 -41.00 32.58
C ASP A 71 16.81 -41.84 31.44
N GLY A 72 16.05 -41.20 30.54
CA GLY A 72 15.50 -41.86 29.34
C GLY A 72 14.18 -42.63 29.51
N GLY A 73 13.56 -42.58 30.69
CA GLY A 73 12.27 -43.24 30.97
C GLY A 73 11.03 -42.40 30.67
N ALA A 74 9.83 -42.98 30.79
CA ALA A 74 8.59 -42.22 30.67
C ALA A 74 8.44 -41.20 31.83
N ILE A 75 8.17 -39.93 31.51
CA ILE A 75 7.94 -38.88 32.52
C ILE A 75 6.43 -38.73 32.74
N PHE A 76 6.01 -38.92 33.99
CA PHE A 76 4.64 -38.59 34.40
C PHE A 76 4.57 -37.14 34.88
N TRP A 77 3.69 -36.35 34.27
CA TRP A 77 3.53 -34.94 34.61
C TRP A 77 2.39 -34.74 35.61
N SER A 78 2.64 -33.97 36.67
CA SER A 78 1.56 -33.55 37.57
C SER A 78 0.62 -32.56 36.86
N PRO A 79 -0.67 -32.49 37.26
CA PRO A 79 -1.62 -31.53 36.70
C PRO A 79 -1.12 -30.08 36.77
N GLN A 80 -0.39 -29.73 37.82
CA GLN A 80 0.23 -28.41 37.99
C GLN A 80 1.27 -28.11 36.90
N LYS A 81 2.14 -29.07 36.55
CA LYS A 81 3.14 -28.90 35.48
C LYS A 81 2.51 -28.75 34.11
N VAL A 82 1.40 -29.46 33.87
CA VAL A 82 0.59 -29.30 32.66
C VAL A 82 0.00 -27.89 32.59
N GLN A 83 -0.51 -27.36 33.70
CA GLN A 83 -1.05 -26.00 33.74
C GLN A 83 0.04 -24.94 33.51
N GLU A 84 1.20 -25.06 34.16
CA GLU A 84 2.35 -24.17 33.95
C GLU A 84 2.75 -24.11 32.46
N ALA A 85 2.78 -25.24 31.77
CA ALA A 85 3.10 -25.28 30.34
C ALA A 85 2.02 -24.63 29.46
N ARG A 86 0.74 -24.74 29.83
CA ARG A 86 -0.37 -24.03 29.15
C ARG A 86 -0.24 -22.53 29.34
N ASP A 87 0.04 -22.09 30.56
CA ASP A 87 0.18 -20.68 30.89
C ASP A 87 1.38 -20.09 30.14
N GLN A 88 2.52 -20.79 30.07
CA GLN A 88 3.67 -20.38 29.26
C GLN A 88 3.33 -20.26 27.77
N GLN A 89 2.59 -21.21 27.22
CA GLN A 89 2.15 -21.13 25.82
C GLN A 89 1.23 -19.93 25.60
N SER A 90 0.27 -19.70 26.49
CA SER A 90 -0.66 -18.56 26.39
C SER A 90 0.06 -17.21 26.43
N LYS A 91 1.12 -17.08 27.23
CA LYS A 91 1.95 -15.86 27.30
C LYS A 91 2.69 -15.63 25.99
N LYS A 92 3.31 -16.67 25.43
CA LYS A 92 4.00 -16.60 24.13
C LYS A 92 3.05 -16.22 23.01
N ASP A 93 1.88 -16.87 22.95
CA ASP A 93 0.87 -16.57 21.93
C ASP A 93 0.39 -15.11 22.06
N ALA A 94 0.16 -14.62 23.28
CA ALA A 94 -0.23 -13.22 23.52
C ALA A 94 0.87 -12.20 23.15
N GLU A 95 2.13 -12.51 23.44
CA GLU A 95 3.28 -11.69 23.03
C GLU A 95 3.42 -11.64 21.51
N GLU A 96 3.26 -12.77 20.81
CA GLU A 96 3.26 -12.84 19.35
C GLU A 96 2.12 -12.03 18.73
N GLU A 97 0.90 -12.13 19.28
CA GLU A 97 -0.26 -11.35 18.85
C GLU A 97 -0.04 -9.84 19.05
N ALA A 98 0.51 -9.43 20.21
CA ALA A 98 0.83 -8.02 20.48
C ALA A 98 1.88 -7.47 19.49
N LEU A 99 2.91 -8.25 19.18
CA LEU A 99 3.92 -7.89 18.18
C LEU A 99 3.34 -7.77 16.76
N GLN A 100 2.43 -8.67 16.38
CA GLN A 100 1.73 -8.57 15.10
C GLN A 100 0.86 -7.31 15.03
N HIS A 101 0.10 -7.03 16.09
CA HIS A 101 -0.72 -5.83 16.17
C HIS A 101 0.12 -4.55 16.06
N GLN A 102 1.25 -4.47 16.77
CA GLN A 102 2.18 -3.34 16.63
C GLN A 102 2.69 -3.17 15.19
N LYS A 103 3.10 -4.27 14.54
CA LYS A 103 3.55 -4.23 13.14
C LYS A 103 2.47 -3.72 12.19
N ASP A 104 1.21 -4.07 12.43
CA ASP A 104 0.11 -3.62 11.59
C ASP A 104 -0.24 -2.14 11.82
N LEU A 105 -0.20 -1.68 13.08
CA LEU A 105 -0.29 -0.24 13.39
C LEU A 105 0.83 0.56 12.71
N ASP A 106 2.07 0.08 12.77
CA ASP A 106 3.22 0.71 12.12
C ASP A 106 3.04 0.79 10.60
N LYS A 107 2.51 -0.26 9.96
CA LYS A 107 2.20 -0.26 8.52
C LYS A 107 1.15 0.80 8.18
N ILE A 108 0.08 0.88 8.97
CA ILE A 108 -0.98 1.88 8.79
C ILE A 108 -0.41 3.29 8.93
N GLU A 109 0.39 3.53 9.96
CA GLU A 109 1.00 4.84 10.21
C GLU A 109 1.94 5.26 9.06
N ARG A 110 2.78 4.32 8.57
CA ARG A 110 3.65 4.56 7.41
C ARG A 110 2.85 4.88 6.15
N ALA A 111 1.77 4.14 5.89
CA ALA A 111 0.90 4.40 4.75
C ALA A 111 0.26 5.80 4.83
N GLN A 112 -0.21 6.20 6.01
CA GLN A 112 -0.76 7.55 6.24
C GLN A 112 0.29 8.64 6.04
N LYS A 113 1.51 8.47 6.58
CA LYS A 113 2.62 9.42 6.38
C LYS A 113 2.97 9.55 4.89
N LYS A 114 3.02 8.45 4.15
CA LYS A 114 3.27 8.45 2.70
C LYS A 114 2.16 9.18 1.93
N ALA A 115 0.90 8.92 2.25
CA ALA A 115 -0.24 9.59 1.64
C ALA A 115 -0.25 11.10 1.92
N LYS A 116 0.04 11.53 3.15
CA LYS A 116 0.15 12.95 3.51
C LYS A 116 1.27 13.64 2.73
N LYS A 117 2.45 13.02 2.64
CA LYS A 117 3.57 13.57 1.85
C LYS A 117 3.23 13.68 0.37
N ALA A 118 2.56 12.68 -0.19
CA ALA A 118 2.12 12.71 -1.59
C ALA A 118 1.14 13.87 -1.86
N ARG A 119 0.16 14.09 -0.97
CA ARG A 119 -0.79 15.22 -1.07
C ARG A 119 -0.08 16.57 -1.04
N MET A 120 0.86 16.77 -0.10
CA MET A 120 1.64 18.02 -0.01
C MET A 120 2.47 18.27 -1.29
N LEU A 121 3.06 17.22 -1.87
CA LEU A 121 3.80 17.34 -3.13
C LEU A 121 2.89 17.69 -4.30
N GLU A 122 1.71 17.09 -4.37
CA GLU A 122 0.72 17.38 -5.41
C GLU A 122 0.21 18.82 -5.32
N GLU A 123 -0.10 19.31 -4.12
CA GLU A 123 -0.46 20.72 -3.89
C GLU A 123 0.67 21.68 -4.29
N ARG A 124 1.92 21.33 -3.97
CA ARG A 124 3.09 22.13 -4.40
C ARG A 124 3.23 22.14 -5.92
N GLN A 125 2.98 21.04 -6.60
CA GLN A 125 3.01 20.99 -8.06
C GLN A 125 1.88 21.82 -8.68
N ARG A 126 0.65 21.73 -8.14
CA ARG A 126 -0.50 22.53 -8.58
C ARG A 126 -0.25 24.03 -8.43
N THR A 127 0.24 24.46 -7.27
CA THR A 127 0.57 25.88 -7.03
C THR A 127 1.67 26.38 -7.96
N GLN A 128 2.69 25.56 -8.26
CA GLN A 128 3.71 25.91 -9.25
C GLN A 128 3.16 26.00 -10.67
N ALA A 129 2.26 25.10 -11.07
CA ALA A 129 1.62 25.12 -12.38
C ALA A 129 0.79 26.39 -12.57
N ILE A 130 -0.06 26.73 -11.60
CA ILE A 130 -0.86 27.97 -11.59
C ILE A 130 0.04 29.20 -11.65
N ALA A 131 1.13 29.24 -10.88
CA ALA A 131 2.07 30.36 -10.89
C ALA A 131 2.77 30.53 -12.26
N LYS A 132 3.07 29.43 -12.97
CA LYS A 132 3.63 29.48 -14.33
C LYS A 132 2.60 30.01 -15.33
N GLU A 133 1.36 29.59 -15.23
CA GLU A 133 0.28 30.04 -16.11
C GLU A 133 0.01 31.54 -15.95
N ILE A 134 -0.08 32.03 -14.70
CA ILE A 134 -0.22 33.47 -14.40
C ILE A 134 0.96 34.27 -14.98
N LYS A 135 2.19 33.75 -14.90
CA LYS A 135 3.36 34.42 -15.48
C LYS A 135 3.26 34.52 -17.00
N LEU A 136 2.81 33.46 -17.66
CA LEU A 136 2.65 33.43 -19.12
C LEU A 136 1.55 34.40 -19.56
N GLN A 137 0.39 34.40 -18.90
CA GLN A 137 -0.70 35.35 -19.16
C GLN A 137 -0.22 36.81 -19.01
N LYS A 138 0.47 37.14 -17.91
CA LYS A 138 1.05 38.48 -17.71
C LYS A 138 2.06 38.86 -18.79
N GLN A 139 2.85 37.91 -19.28
CA GLN A 139 3.79 38.16 -20.38
C GLN A 139 3.05 38.42 -21.69
N ALA A 140 2.01 37.64 -22.01
CA ALA A 140 1.18 37.82 -23.20
C ALA A 140 0.43 39.16 -23.19
N GLU A 141 -0.17 39.54 -22.06
CA GLU A 141 -0.81 40.86 -21.89
C GLU A 141 0.18 42.01 -22.09
N LYS A 142 1.38 41.91 -21.52
CA LYS A 142 2.44 42.91 -21.73
C LYS A 142 2.85 43.00 -23.20
N GLN A 143 2.90 41.88 -23.93
CA GLN A 143 3.21 41.88 -25.36
C GLN A 143 2.09 42.52 -26.19
N LEU A 144 0.82 42.23 -25.88
CA LEU A 144 -0.33 42.86 -26.53
C LEU A 144 -0.36 44.38 -26.27
N GLN A 145 -0.12 44.82 -25.03
CA GLN A 145 -0.03 46.25 -24.70
C GLN A 145 1.10 46.93 -25.49
N LYS A 146 2.29 46.32 -25.56
CA LYS A 146 3.39 46.85 -26.39
C LYS A 146 3.07 46.90 -27.88
N ALA A 147 2.29 45.96 -28.40
CA ALA A 147 1.88 45.96 -29.81
C ALA A 147 0.84 47.06 -30.08
N THR A 148 -0.15 47.25 -29.20
CA THR A 148 -1.15 48.32 -29.33
C THR A 148 -0.58 49.73 -29.19
N GLN A 149 0.47 49.92 -28.38
CA GLN A 149 1.14 51.21 -28.21
C GLN A 149 2.16 51.54 -29.33
N LYS A 150 2.50 50.57 -30.20
CA LYS A 150 3.34 50.84 -31.37
C LYS A 150 2.49 51.32 -32.55
N THR A 151 2.24 52.63 -32.60
CA THR A 151 1.97 53.33 -33.86
C THR A 151 3.22 53.28 -34.77
N PRO A 152 3.09 53.09 -36.09
CA PRO A 152 4.25 52.83 -36.95
C PRO A 152 5.03 54.11 -37.23
N SER A 153 6.01 54.43 -36.38
CA SER A 153 7.04 55.40 -36.72
C SER A 153 8.23 54.68 -37.37
N SER A 154 8.33 54.87 -38.68
CA SER A 154 9.49 54.69 -39.58
C SER A 154 10.88 54.81 -38.93
N ARG A 155 11.82 53.95 -39.37
CA ARG A 155 13.28 54.17 -39.62
C ARG A 155 13.96 52.82 -39.92
N LYS A 156 14.37 52.48 -41.14
CA LYS A 156 15.52 52.89 -41.97
C LYS A 156 16.93 52.57 -41.40
N ASN A 157 17.67 51.79 -42.21
CA ASN A 157 19.13 51.76 -42.47
C ASN A 157 19.99 50.83 -41.57
N SER A 158 20.56 49.75 -42.13
CA SER A 158 21.91 49.59 -42.75
C SER A 158 23.05 49.72 -41.71
N SER A 159 24.09 48.88 -41.62
CA SER A 159 24.95 48.33 -42.66
C SER A 159 25.95 47.32 -42.08
N LYS A 160 26.53 46.51 -42.97
CA LYS A 160 27.71 45.64 -42.84
C LYS A 160 28.88 46.26 -42.07
N ASN A 161 29.70 45.43 -41.39
CA ASN A 161 31.09 45.21 -41.82
C ASN A 161 31.82 44.03 -41.18
N LYS A 162 32.59 43.36 -42.05
CA LYS A 162 33.62 42.35 -41.80
C LYS A 162 34.86 42.99 -41.19
N GLY A 163 35.62 42.24 -40.40
CA GLY A 163 37.02 42.55 -40.08
C GLY A 163 37.68 41.43 -39.29
N LYS A 164 38.52 40.64 -39.95
CA LYS A 164 39.38 39.60 -39.36
C LYS A 164 40.78 40.18 -39.09
N SER A 165 41.41 39.84 -37.96
CA SER A 165 42.88 39.77 -37.80
C SER A 165 43.21 39.01 -36.50
N LYS A 166 43.76 37.79 -36.59
CA LYS A 166 45.17 37.38 -36.29
C LYS A 166 45.55 37.52 -34.80
N ILE A 167 45.53 36.43 -34.03
CA ILE A 167 46.64 35.48 -33.74
C ILE A 167 47.86 36.17 -33.11
N ILE A 168 48.06 35.93 -31.80
CA ILE A 168 49.37 35.89 -31.14
C ILE A 168 49.38 34.65 -30.23
N THR A 169 50.34 33.78 -30.49
CA THR A 169 50.68 32.56 -29.74
C THR A 169 51.79 32.90 -28.74
N ILE A 170 51.67 32.47 -27.48
CA ILE A 170 52.82 32.14 -26.61
C ILE A 170 52.41 30.94 -25.74
N GLU A 171 53.17 29.85 -25.87
CA GLU A 171 53.10 28.64 -25.06
C GLU A 171 53.99 28.78 -23.82
N SER A 172 53.57 28.23 -22.67
CA SER A 172 54.26 27.13 -21.98
C SER A 172 53.91 27.02 -20.49
N SER A 173 53.98 25.77 -20.02
CA SER A 173 54.10 25.25 -18.65
C SER A 173 52.81 24.94 -17.85
N THR A 174 52.53 23.62 -17.75
CA THR A 174 52.24 22.81 -16.53
C THR A 174 51.27 23.40 -15.49
N ASP A 175 50.16 22.77 -15.09
CA ASP A 175 50.00 21.39 -14.63
C ASP A 175 48.51 20.94 -14.63
N GLU A 176 48.32 19.66 -14.95
CA GLU A 176 47.42 18.65 -14.36
C GLU A 176 45.86 18.71 -14.40
N GLU A 177 45.35 17.57 -14.90
CA GLU A 177 44.14 16.80 -14.55
C GLU A 177 42.75 17.18 -15.13
N GLU A 178 42.58 16.67 -16.36
CA GLU A 178 41.51 15.82 -16.91
C GLU A 178 40.02 16.10 -16.66
N VAL A 179 39.39 16.39 -17.81
CA VAL A 179 37.95 16.37 -18.11
C VAL A 179 37.62 15.00 -18.71
N ASP A 180 36.68 14.27 -18.12
CA ASP A 180 36.11 13.08 -18.76
C ASP A 180 34.99 13.47 -19.73
N LYS A 181 35.17 13.08 -20.99
CA LYS A 181 34.20 13.17 -22.08
C LYS A 181 33.58 11.80 -22.27
N GLY A 182 32.27 11.75 -22.09
CA GLY A 182 31.33 11.06 -22.96
C GLY A 182 31.54 9.56 -23.18
N SER A 183 30.60 8.77 -22.70
CA SER A 183 30.12 7.63 -23.47
C SER A 183 28.68 7.33 -23.11
N ASP A 184 27.88 7.19 -24.16
CA ASP A 184 26.53 6.68 -24.13
C ASP A 184 26.55 5.29 -23.47
N GLU A 185 25.89 5.14 -22.32
CA GLU A 185 25.70 3.83 -21.72
C GLU A 185 24.64 3.07 -22.51
N GLU A 186 25.18 2.25 -23.41
CA GLU A 186 24.56 1.08 -24.01
C GLU A 186 23.69 0.34 -23.00
N ILE A 187 22.44 0.12 -23.40
CA ILE A 187 21.53 -0.83 -22.80
C ILE A 187 22.18 -2.21 -22.95
N SER A 188 22.84 -2.68 -21.90
CA SER A 188 23.32 -4.05 -21.80
C SER A 188 22.12 -4.99 -21.82
N LEU A 189 21.90 -5.57 -22.99
CA LEU A 189 21.00 -6.69 -23.23
C LEU A 189 21.52 -7.87 -22.41
N MET A 190 20.99 -8.02 -21.19
CA MET A 190 21.29 -9.16 -20.34
C MET A 190 20.88 -10.44 -21.08
N GLU A 191 21.89 -11.17 -21.54
CA GLU A 191 21.83 -12.49 -22.11
C GLU A 191 20.97 -13.39 -21.21
N MET A 192 19.88 -13.93 -21.77
CA MET A 192 18.97 -14.86 -21.11
C MET A 192 19.72 -16.16 -20.79
N GLY A 193 20.40 -16.19 -19.66
CA GLY A 193 20.98 -17.40 -19.09
C GLY A 193 19.89 -18.45 -18.88
N ALA A 194 20.06 -19.60 -19.53
CA ALA A 194 19.16 -20.73 -19.45
C ALA A 194 18.81 -21.08 -17.98
N ALA A 195 17.52 -21.32 -17.72
CA ALA A 195 17.02 -21.68 -16.41
C ALA A 195 17.76 -22.92 -15.86
N THR A 196 18.43 -22.77 -14.73
CA THR A 196 19.05 -23.89 -14.02
C THR A 196 17.95 -24.87 -13.57
N PRO A 197 18.14 -26.20 -13.73
CA PRO A 197 17.11 -27.16 -13.33
C PRO A 197 16.90 -27.11 -11.82
N ALA A 198 15.63 -27.08 -11.41
CA ALA A 198 15.21 -27.02 -10.01
C ALA A 198 15.84 -28.15 -9.19
N ARG A 199 16.75 -27.80 -8.27
CA ARG A 199 17.47 -28.73 -7.42
C ARG A 199 16.68 -28.95 -6.12
N SER A 200 16.32 -30.20 -5.81
CA SER A 200 15.69 -30.55 -4.53
C SER A 200 16.61 -30.22 -3.35
N ARG A 201 16.03 -29.92 -2.16
CA ARG A 201 16.76 -29.65 -0.89
C ARG A 201 17.76 -30.75 -0.50
N ARG A 202 17.75 -31.92 -1.17
CA ARG A 202 18.66 -33.06 -0.97
C ARG A 202 19.57 -33.36 -2.17
N ASN A 203 19.83 -32.40 -3.07
CA ASN A 203 20.71 -32.56 -4.24
C ASN A 203 20.36 -33.74 -5.18
N ARG A 204 19.09 -34.15 -5.23
CA ARG A 204 18.62 -35.16 -6.18
C ARG A 204 18.20 -34.51 -7.48
N ASN A 205 18.61 -35.11 -8.60
CA ASN A 205 18.23 -34.66 -9.93
C ASN A 205 16.75 -35.03 -10.18
N ILE A 206 15.90 -34.04 -10.48
CA ILE A 206 14.47 -34.25 -10.70
C ILE A 206 14.26 -34.57 -12.19
N ARG A 207 13.82 -35.80 -12.50
CA ARG A 207 13.40 -36.19 -13.85
C ARG A 207 11.89 -35.99 -13.98
N LEU A 208 11.46 -35.12 -14.89
CA LEU A 208 10.04 -34.92 -15.17
C LEU A 208 9.48 -36.13 -15.97
N PRO A 209 8.27 -36.61 -15.68
CA PRO A 209 7.60 -37.63 -16.47
C PRO A 209 7.37 -37.18 -17.92
N THR A 210 7.36 -38.12 -18.87
CA THR A 210 7.20 -37.86 -20.32
C THR A 210 5.95 -37.08 -20.70
N ARG A 211 4.89 -37.16 -19.88
CA ARG A 211 3.64 -36.41 -20.08
C ARG A 211 3.79 -34.89 -19.85
N TYR A 212 4.86 -34.48 -19.17
CA TYR A 212 5.17 -33.08 -18.84
C TYR A 212 6.47 -32.60 -19.50
N ARG A 213 7.01 -33.38 -20.43
CA ARG A 213 8.13 -32.98 -21.27
C ARG A 213 7.62 -32.26 -22.51
#